data_AF-A0A936ZPU2-F1
#
_entry.id   AF-A0A936ZPU2-F1
#
_cell.length_a   1.000
_cell.length_b   1.000
_cell.length_c   1.000
_cell.angle_alpha   90.00
_cell.angle_beta   90.00
_cell.angle_gamma   90.00
#
_symmetry.space_group_name_H-M   'P 1'
#
loop_
_entity.id
_entity.type
_entity.pdbx_description
1 polymer ?
#
loop_
_entity_poly.entity_id
_entity_poly.type
_entity_poly.pdbx_seq_one_letter_code
_entity_poly.pdbx_strand_id
1 'polypeptide(L)'
;MRLALEQAQRAHAAGEVPVGAVVVQGDRVVGAGFNRPVGTRDPTAHAEVQALREAAAALGNYRLDGCELFVTLEPCAMCSGAMLHARLARVVWGAADPKTGAGGSVADLFADRRLNHQTHTRAGVMEHECSALLAGFFRQRRSDARARAQPLREDALRTPSARFQGVAPVPGDSRLVDDLPALAGLRMHYLDQGAADAPLTWLCLHGNPTWSHLWRRMAPVFLQAGHRVVAPDLVGFGLSDKPKRESAHRFDWHRDILLQFVERLDLRRVVLVVHDWGGLLGLTLPMEAPGRYHALLAMSTLLATGDEPLPSGLQDWRERCMRSADVTRLLAGTDAADIGAYAAPFPDRGHASAIRAFGAMVPSQPHDGGAAISRQARRFWSGWQGRSLLAGGAQDRIWGASALHRLQAQIRGCPPPRLLPQAGLFVPEHGADIAAAALSHFSEGFS
;
A
#
# COMPACT_ATOMS: atom_id res chain seq x y z
N MET A 1 4.68 27.56 7.91
CA MET A 1 4.82 26.08 7.87
C MET A 1 4.37 25.45 6.55
N ARG A 2 3.13 25.60 6.06
CA ARG A 2 2.69 24.98 4.78
C ARG A 2 3.65 25.22 3.59
N LEU A 3 4.10 26.46 3.38
CA LEU A 3 5.10 26.79 2.36
C LEU A 3 6.45 26.04 2.55
N ALA A 4 6.83 25.72 3.79
CA ALA A 4 8.03 24.91 4.07
C ALA A 4 7.80 23.42 3.76
N LEU A 5 6.58 22.90 3.91
CA LEU A 5 6.20 21.56 3.42
C LEU A 5 6.22 21.50 1.89
N GLU A 6 5.81 22.55 1.19
CA GLU A 6 5.97 22.65 -0.27
C GLU A 6 7.46 22.62 -0.68
N GLN A 7 8.33 23.33 0.06
CA GLN A 7 9.78 23.22 -0.13
C GLN A 7 10.30 21.79 0.15
N ALA A 8 9.80 21.11 1.19
CA ALA A 8 10.17 19.73 1.50
C ALA A 8 9.72 18.74 0.41
N GLN A 9 8.59 19.01 -0.26
CA GLN A 9 8.15 18.26 -1.44
C GLN A 9 9.08 18.50 -2.65
N ARG A 10 9.63 19.70 -2.84
CA ARG A 10 10.66 19.98 -3.86
C ARG A 10 11.95 19.20 -3.58
N ALA A 11 12.39 19.11 -2.32
CA ALA A 11 13.49 18.22 -1.92
C ALA A 11 13.18 16.76 -2.26
N HIS A 12 11.98 16.26 -1.91
CA HIS A 12 11.56 14.90 -2.24
C HIS A 12 11.64 14.61 -3.75
N ALA A 13 11.09 15.51 -4.58
CA ALA A 13 11.12 15.39 -6.03
C ALA A 13 12.55 15.44 -6.63
N ALA A 14 13.49 16.13 -5.96
CA ALA A 14 14.90 16.16 -6.31
C ALA A 14 15.69 14.93 -5.83
N GLY A 15 15.08 13.98 -5.12
CA GLY A 15 15.74 12.81 -4.53
C GLY A 15 16.49 13.09 -3.22
N GLU A 16 16.27 14.27 -2.63
CA GLU A 16 16.91 14.75 -1.41
C GLU A 16 16.11 14.35 -0.16
N VAL A 17 16.73 14.42 1.02
CA VAL A 17 16.02 14.25 2.29
C VAL A 17 14.97 15.37 2.41
N PRO A 18 13.66 15.06 2.57
CA PRO A 18 12.59 16.04 2.40
C PRO A 18 12.47 16.99 3.59
N VAL A 19 13.36 17.97 3.64
CA VAL A 19 13.31 19.12 4.56
C VAL A 19 13.21 20.38 3.72
N GLY A 20 12.32 21.27 4.14
CA GLY A 20 12.09 22.58 3.54
C GLY A 20 12.03 23.65 4.61
N ALA A 21 12.43 24.87 4.25
CA ALA A 21 12.46 26.01 5.14
C ALA A 21 12.05 27.30 4.40
N VAL A 22 11.44 28.23 5.13
CA VAL A 22 11.02 29.55 4.62
C VAL A 22 11.35 30.62 5.66
N VAL A 23 11.96 31.71 5.22
CA VAL A 23 12.22 32.92 6.02
C VAL A 23 11.18 33.98 5.65
N VAL A 24 10.56 34.59 6.66
CA VAL A 24 9.59 35.68 6.52
C VAL A 24 10.03 36.92 7.28
N GLN A 25 9.58 38.08 6.82
CA GLN A 25 9.72 39.37 7.49
C GLN A 25 8.31 40.00 7.54
N GLY A 26 7.64 39.89 8.69
CA GLY A 26 6.19 40.07 8.75
C GLY A 26 5.49 39.05 7.84
N ASP A 27 4.50 39.51 7.06
CA ASP A 27 3.75 38.66 6.13
C ASP A 27 4.49 38.36 4.81
N ARG A 28 5.68 38.95 4.59
CA ARG A 28 6.46 38.78 3.35
C ARG A 28 7.45 37.63 3.47
N VAL A 29 7.34 36.63 2.59
CA VAL A 29 8.42 35.66 2.36
C VAL A 29 9.63 36.37 1.74
N VAL A 30 10.79 36.20 2.34
CA VAL A 30 12.08 36.78 1.87
C VAL A 30 13.08 35.72 1.43
N GLY A 31 12.89 34.44 1.78
CA GLY A 31 13.67 33.32 1.25
C GLY A 31 12.98 31.97 1.46
N ALA A 32 13.22 30.99 0.57
CA ALA A 32 12.58 29.68 0.56
C ALA A 32 13.54 28.57 0.08
N GLY A 33 14.11 27.84 1.03
CA GLY A 33 15.11 26.81 0.81
C GLY A 33 14.58 25.39 0.98
N PHE A 34 15.23 24.44 0.33
CA PHE A 34 15.05 23.00 0.56
C PHE A 34 16.41 22.30 0.56
N ASN A 35 16.50 21.11 1.18
CA ASN A 35 17.74 20.34 1.20
C ASN A 35 18.21 20.03 -0.23
N ARG A 36 19.47 20.36 -0.53
CA ARG A 36 20.14 20.03 -1.80
C ARG A 36 21.55 19.38 -1.69
N PRO A 37 21.96 18.75 -0.57
CA PRO A 37 23.35 18.33 -0.39
C PRO A 37 23.83 17.28 -1.41
N VAL A 38 22.97 16.41 -1.92
CA VAL A 38 23.35 15.42 -2.94
C VAL A 38 23.51 16.08 -4.30
N GLY A 39 22.54 16.90 -4.70
CA GLY A 39 22.47 17.54 -6.01
C GLY A 39 23.51 18.64 -6.21
N THR A 40 23.83 19.43 -5.19
CA THR A 40 24.87 20.48 -5.27
C THR A 40 26.23 20.03 -4.75
N ARG A 41 26.34 18.83 -4.15
CA ARG A 41 27.56 18.32 -3.50
C ARG A 41 28.10 19.25 -2.40
N ASP A 42 27.22 20.05 -1.80
CA ASP A 42 27.52 20.99 -0.72
C ASP A 42 26.99 20.42 0.60
N PRO A 43 27.86 20.02 1.56
CA PRO A 43 27.42 19.49 2.85
C PRO A 43 26.67 20.52 3.70
N THR A 44 26.75 21.81 3.37
CA THR A 44 26.03 22.90 4.04
C THR A 44 24.70 23.25 3.39
N ALA A 45 24.31 22.61 2.27
CA ALA A 45 23.09 22.90 1.51
C ALA A 45 21.79 22.35 2.17
N HIS A 46 21.68 22.53 3.49
CA HIS A 46 20.47 22.28 4.25
C HIS A 46 19.40 23.34 3.96
N ALA A 47 18.13 22.97 4.07
CA ALA A 47 16.99 23.83 3.75
C ALA A 47 17.07 25.21 4.40
N GLU A 48 17.44 25.26 5.68
CA GLU A 48 17.56 26.47 6.47
C GLU A 48 18.69 27.37 5.97
N VAL A 49 19.85 26.79 5.66
CA VAL A 49 21.00 27.54 5.10
C VAL A 49 20.66 28.12 3.74
N GLN A 50 19.96 27.37 2.89
CA GLN A 50 19.52 27.87 1.58
C GLN A 50 18.48 29.00 1.72
N ALA A 51 17.52 28.87 2.66
CA ALA A 51 16.52 29.91 2.92
C ALA A 51 17.15 31.18 3.52
N LEU A 52 18.15 31.04 4.41
CA LEU A 52 18.94 32.15 4.95
C LEU A 52 19.78 32.84 3.86
N ARG A 53 20.43 32.08 2.96
CA ARG A 53 21.20 32.62 1.83
C ARG A 53 20.30 33.45 0.89
N GLU A 54 19.12 32.96 0.55
CA GLU A 54 18.15 33.69 -0.28
C GLU A 54 17.62 34.94 0.43
N ALA A 55 17.24 34.84 1.70
CA ALA A 55 16.79 35.99 2.51
C ALA A 55 17.87 37.07 2.62
N ALA A 56 19.13 36.68 2.83
CA ALA A 56 20.25 37.62 2.89
C ALA A 56 20.52 38.31 1.55
N ALA A 57 20.37 37.60 0.43
CA ALA A 57 20.45 38.20 -0.90
C ALA A 57 19.27 39.16 -1.17
N ALA A 58 18.05 38.77 -0.81
CA ALA A 58 16.84 39.57 -1.02
C ALA A 58 16.79 40.86 -0.16
N LEU A 59 17.38 40.83 1.03
CA LEU A 59 17.49 42.00 1.93
C LEU A 59 18.82 42.76 1.80
N GLY A 60 19.77 42.26 1.00
CA GLY A 60 21.10 42.84 0.85
C GLY A 60 21.95 42.82 2.14
N ASN A 61 21.64 41.94 3.10
CA ASN A 61 22.27 41.92 4.42
C ASN A 61 22.30 40.50 5.00
N TYR A 62 23.43 40.10 5.58
CA TYR A 62 23.56 38.79 6.25
C TYR A 62 22.85 38.75 7.61
N ARG A 63 22.55 39.91 8.20
CA ARG A 63 21.72 40.03 9.39
C ARG A 63 20.27 40.19 8.95
N LEU A 64 19.42 39.30 9.46
CA LEU A 64 18.01 39.17 9.17
C LEU A 64 17.21 39.57 10.42
N ASP A 65 17.61 40.68 11.06
CA ASP A 65 16.95 41.20 12.26
C ASP A 65 15.44 41.38 12.00
N GLY A 66 14.61 40.90 12.93
CA GLY A 66 13.14 40.90 12.79
C GLY A 66 12.56 39.86 11.82
N CYS A 67 13.39 39.01 11.20
CA CYS A 67 12.90 37.90 10.38
C CYS A 67 12.66 36.63 11.22
N GLU A 68 11.80 35.76 10.72
CA GLU A 68 11.47 34.47 11.32
C GLU A 68 11.68 33.33 10.33
N LEU A 69 12.13 32.17 10.80
CA LEU A 69 12.33 30.98 9.96
C LEU A 69 11.40 29.84 10.38
N PHE A 70 10.72 29.24 9.40
CA PHE A 70 9.91 28.04 9.56
C PHE A 70 10.58 26.88 8.83
N VAL A 71 10.85 25.76 9.50
CA VAL A 71 11.47 24.56 8.92
C VAL A 71 10.68 23.29 9.25
N THR A 72 10.63 22.31 8.36
CA THR A 72 9.83 21.09 8.59
C THR A 72 10.43 20.11 9.61
N LEU A 73 11.73 20.20 9.89
CA LEU A 73 12.47 19.38 10.85
C LEU A 73 13.24 20.28 11.82
N GLU A 74 13.47 19.82 13.05
CA GLU A 74 14.33 20.50 14.02
C GLU A 74 15.73 20.76 13.44
N PRO A 75 16.24 22.01 13.54
CA PRO A 75 17.51 22.35 12.93
C PRO A 75 18.68 21.69 13.65
N CYS A 76 19.67 21.24 12.89
CA CYS A 76 20.92 20.73 13.46
C CYS A 76 21.80 21.86 14.02
N ALA A 77 22.91 21.51 14.68
CA ALA A 77 23.83 22.48 15.29
C ALA A 77 24.36 23.54 14.29
N MET A 78 24.70 23.13 13.06
CA MET A 78 25.14 24.04 12.00
C MET A 78 24.06 25.06 11.63
N CYS A 79 22.84 24.59 11.37
CA CYS A 79 21.72 25.44 10.97
C CYS A 79 21.32 26.39 12.10
N SER A 80 21.27 25.88 13.33
CA SER A 80 20.98 26.68 14.53
C SER A 80 22.04 27.77 14.75
N GLY A 81 23.34 27.45 14.64
CA GLY A 81 24.41 28.45 14.67
C GLY A 81 24.26 29.53 13.58
N ALA A 82 23.93 29.13 12.35
CA ALA A 82 23.67 30.07 11.26
C ALA A 82 22.48 31.01 11.55
N MET A 83 21.39 30.50 12.15
CA MET A 83 20.23 31.31 12.57
C MET A 83 20.60 32.34 13.65
N LEU A 84 21.40 31.95 14.64
CA LEU A 84 21.90 32.85 15.69
C LEU A 84 22.82 33.94 15.11
N HIS A 85 23.72 33.59 14.18
CA HIS A 85 24.55 34.56 13.47
C HIS A 85 23.74 35.50 12.56
N ALA A 86 22.67 34.99 11.95
CA ALA A 86 21.72 35.78 11.17
C ALA A 86 20.75 36.62 12.02
N ARG A 87 20.72 36.44 13.35
CA ARG A 87 19.88 37.20 14.29
C ARG A 87 18.37 37.10 14.02
N LEU A 88 17.90 35.90 13.66
CA LEU A 88 16.47 35.67 13.54
C LEU A 88 15.76 35.96 14.86
N ALA A 89 14.61 36.63 14.78
CA ALA A 89 13.76 36.90 15.93
C ALA A 89 13.12 35.60 16.47
N ARG A 90 12.69 34.72 15.56
CA ARG A 90 12.10 33.42 15.91
C ARG A 90 12.46 32.31 14.91
N VAL A 91 12.60 31.09 15.42
CA VAL A 91 12.71 29.85 14.66
C VAL A 91 11.57 28.91 15.07
N VAL A 92 10.89 28.33 14.08
CA VAL A 92 9.73 27.45 14.28
C VAL A 92 9.96 26.16 13.50
N TRP A 93 9.82 25.01 14.16
CA TRP A 93 9.94 23.71 13.50
C TRP A 93 8.71 22.80 13.66
N GLY A 94 8.59 21.86 12.71
CA GLY A 94 7.55 20.83 12.69
C GLY A 94 7.94 19.62 13.52
N ALA A 95 8.65 18.67 12.91
CA ALA A 95 9.09 17.43 13.55
C ALA A 95 10.37 17.62 14.38
N ALA A 96 10.51 16.89 15.49
CA ALA A 96 11.78 16.79 16.23
C ALA A 96 12.82 15.94 15.47
N ASP A 97 14.12 16.19 15.70
CA ASP A 97 15.20 15.31 15.22
C ASP A 97 16.00 14.70 16.40
N PRO A 98 15.64 13.49 16.85
CA PRO A 98 16.33 12.81 17.95
C PRO A 98 17.76 12.37 17.62
N LYS A 99 18.29 12.63 16.42
CA LYS A 99 19.64 12.25 16.00
C LYS A 99 20.61 13.41 15.87
N THR A 100 20.17 14.58 15.38
CA THR A 100 21.04 15.75 15.20
C THR A 100 20.44 17.09 15.62
N GLY A 101 19.18 17.10 16.11
CA GLY A 101 18.45 18.30 16.51
C GLY A 101 19.12 19.07 17.64
N ALA A 102 19.29 20.38 17.42
CA ALA A 102 19.99 21.29 18.32
C ALA A 102 19.07 22.36 18.95
N GLY A 103 17.76 22.10 18.98
CA GLY A 103 16.73 22.92 19.64
C GLY A 103 16.01 22.21 20.79
N GLY A 104 16.65 21.18 21.36
CA GLY A 104 16.14 20.41 22.49
C GLY A 104 16.39 18.89 22.41
N SER A 105 16.59 18.31 21.22
CA SER A 105 16.71 16.85 21.08
C SER A 105 18.07 16.27 21.49
N VAL A 106 19.17 16.77 20.92
CA VAL A 106 20.55 16.30 21.22
C VAL A 106 21.36 17.38 21.92
N ALA A 107 21.12 18.63 21.54
CA ALA A 107 21.59 19.83 22.21
C ALA A 107 20.49 20.90 22.18
N ASP A 108 20.66 21.96 22.95
CA ASP A 108 19.84 23.18 22.83
C ASP A 108 20.76 24.40 22.75
N LEU A 109 21.05 24.82 21.51
CA LEU A 109 21.85 26.02 21.25
C LEU A 109 21.03 27.31 21.40
N PHE A 110 19.70 27.23 21.41
CA PHE A 110 18.84 28.40 21.60
C PHE A 110 18.64 28.74 23.08
N ALA A 111 18.81 27.76 23.98
CA ALA A 111 18.83 27.98 25.43
C ALA A 111 20.21 28.38 26.00
N ASP A 112 21.31 28.17 25.27
CA ASP A 112 22.65 28.47 25.78
C ASP A 112 22.91 29.99 25.88
N ARG A 113 22.84 30.50 27.11
CA ARG A 113 23.07 31.92 27.45
C ARG A 113 24.51 32.39 27.29
N ARG A 114 25.46 31.50 27.00
CA ARG A 114 26.85 31.87 26.67
C ARG A 114 26.98 32.36 25.22
N LEU A 115 26.01 32.04 24.37
CA LEU A 115 25.96 32.50 22.99
C LEU A 115 25.36 33.91 22.92
N ASN A 116 26.05 34.82 22.24
CA ASN A 116 25.76 36.26 22.23
C ASN A 116 24.33 36.59 21.75
N HIS A 117 23.95 36.07 20.58
CA HIS A 117 22.61 36.28 20.04
C HIS A 117 21.67 35.20 20.53
N GLN A 118 20.41 35.57 20.73
CA GLN A 118 19.37 34.74 21.32
C GLN A 118 18.13 34.86 20.42
N THR A 119 17.50 33.73 20.13
CA THR A 119 16.40 33.61 19.17
C THR A 119 15.28 32.83 19.81
N HIS A 120 14.03 33.30 19.70
CA HIS A 120 12.88 32.57 20.24
C HIS A 120 12.61 31.29 19.45
N THR A 121 12.16 30.24 20.12
CA THR A 121 11.90 28.93 19.51
C THR A 121 10.43 28.51 19.64
N ARG A 122 9.96 27.68 18.71
CA ARG A 122 8.67 26.96 18.82
C ARG A 122 8.71 25.64 18.06
N ALA A 123 8.59 24.54 18.80
CA ALA A 123 8.48 23.18 18.25
C ALA A 123 7.03 22.81 17.86
N GLY A 124 6.87 21.66 17.19
CA GLY A 124 5.60 20.93 17.06
C GLY A 124 4.59 21.47 16.04
N VAL A 125 4.96 22.44 15.20
CA VAL A 125 3.99 23.08 14.28
C VAL A 125 3.78 22.22 13.02
N MET A 126 2.61 21.59 12.89
CA MET A 126 2.33 20.56 11.85
C MET A 126 3.27 19.36 11.95
N GLU A 127 3.59 18.94 13.17
CA GLU A 127 4.52 17.84 13.48
C GLU A 127 4.16 16.53 12.76
N HIS A 128 2.87 16.18 12.72
CA HIS A 128 2.40 14.94 12.10
C HIS A 128 2.68 14.94 10.59
N GLU A 129 2.31 16.01 9.88
CA GLU A 129 2.54 16.13 8.43
C GLU A 129 4.03 16.16 8.08
N CYS A 130 4.83 16.87 8.87
CA CYS A 130 6.29 16.92 8.70
C CYS A 130 6.94 15.54 8.93
N SER A 131 6.56 14.86 10.01
CA SER A 131 7.07 13.52 10.36
C SER A 131 6.66 12.46 9.34
N ALA A 132 5.41 12.52 8.84
CA ALA A 132 4.89 11.58 7.86
C ALA A 132 5.68 11.62 6.54
N LEU A 133 6.02 12.83 6.06
CA LEU A 133 6.80 13.03 4.84
C LEU A 133 8.22 12.45 4.97
N LEU A 134 8.91 12.77 6.07
CA LEU A 134 10.27 12.28 6.33
C LEU A 134 10.31 10.75 6.54
N ALA A 135 9.37 10.22 7.30
CA ALA A 135 9.24 8.77 7.52
C ALA A 135 8.91 8.02 6.22
N GLY A 136 8.07 8.60 5.35
CA GLY A 136 7.77 8.05 4.02
C GLY A 136 9.02 7.90 3.15
N PHE A 137 9.83 8.96 3.05
CA PHE A 137 11.08 8.93 2.29
C PHE A 137 12.07 7.86 2.78
N PHE A 138 12.29 7.75 4.09
CA PHE A 138 13.21 6.74 4.62
C PHE A 138 12.64 5.32 4.57
N ARG A 139 11.32 5.12 4.68
CA ARG A 139 10.67 3.82 4.38
C ARG A 139 10.96 3.43 2.93
N GLN A 140 10.79 4.35 1.99
CA GLN A 140 11.05 4.09 0.58
C GLN A 140 12.51 3.70 0.34
N ARG A 141 13.49 4.48 0.81
CA ARG A 141 14.92 4.13 0.63
C ARG A 141 15.31 2.79 1.25
N ARG A 142 14.70 2.39 2.38
CA ARG A 142 14.93 1.05 2.97
C ARG A 142 14.33 -0.06 2.10
N SER A 143 13.15 0.16 1.51
CA SER A 143 12.56 -0.77 0.54
C SER A 143 13.45 -0.91 -0.70
N ASP A 144 13.94 0.21 -1.24
CA ASP A 144 14.83 0.26 -2.40
C ASP A 144 16.17 -0.44 -2.14
N ALA A 145 16.76 -0.24 -0.96
CA ALA A 145 18.00 -0.91 -0.57
C ALA A 145 17.82 -2.43 -0.47
N ARG A 146 16.74 -2.89 0.17
CA ARG A 146 16.38 -4.33 0.21
C ARG A 146 16.13 -4.89 -1.19
N ALA A 147 15.42 -4.13 -2.04
CA ALA A 147 15.15 -4.48 -3.43
C ALA A 147 16.41 -4.57 -4.32
N ARG A 148 17.53 -3.94 -3.93
CA ARG A 148 18.83 -4.04 -4.60
C ARG A 148 19.74 -5.11 -4.02
N ALA A 149 19.58 -5.45 -2.73
CA ALA A 149 20.41 -6.45 -2.05
C ALA A 149 20.10 -7.90 -2.49
N GLN A 150 18.90 -8.16 -3.00
CA GLN A 150 18.50 -9.47 -3.52
C GLN A 150 18.55 -9.48 -5.05
N PRO A 151 19.35 -10.35 -5.69
CA PRO A 151 19.43 -10.43 -7.14
C PRO A 151 18.07 -10.80 -7.73
N LEU A 152 17.66 -10.06 -8.76
CA LEU A 152 16.43 -10.34 -9.50
C LEU A 152 16.67 -11.50 -10.47
N ARG A 153 15.78 -12.51 -10.44
CA ARG A 153 15.81 -13.66 -11.35
C ARG A 153 15.76 -13.18 -12.81
N GLU A 154 16.57 -13.78 -13.69
CA GLU A 154 16.76 -13.28 -15.07
C GLU A 154 15.49 -13.25 -15.92
N ASP A 155 14.55 -14.15 -15.66
CA ASP A 155 13.24 -14.24 -16.31
C ASP A 155 12.16 -13.39 -15.62
N ALA A 156 12.51 -12.57 -14.62
CA ALA A 156 11.59 -11.75 -13.84
C ALA A 156 11.89 -10.25 -13.93
N LEU A 157 10.89 -9.44 -13.55
CA LEU A 157 10.93 -7.99 -13.47
C LEU A 157 10.49 -7.54 -12.08
N ARG A 158 11.12 -6.46 -11.59
CA ARG A 158 10.78 -5.82 -10.32
C ARG A 158 10.41 -4.38 -10.62
N THR A 159 9.15 -4.01 -10.38
CA THR A 159 8.65 -2.66 -10.67
C THR A 159 9.51 -1.63 -9.94
N PRO A 160 10.06 -0.60 -10.63
CA PRO A 160 10.84 0.44 -9.96
C PRO A 160 10.01 1.18 -8.92
N SER A 161 10.54 1.32 -7.71
CA SER A 161 9.86 1.99 -6.58
C SER A 161 9.28 3.37 -6.89
N ALA A 162 9.94 4.14 -7.77
CA ALA A 162 9.47 5.45 -8.23
C ALA A 162 8.07 5.40 -8.86
N ARG A 163 7.63 4.25 -9.40
CA ARG A 163 6.28 4.05 -9.93
C ARG A 163 5.17 4.18 -8.89
N PHE A 164 5.49 3.97 -7.61
CA PHE A 164 4.55 4.06 -6.50
C PHE A 164 4.58 5.43 -5.79
N GLN A 165 5.43 6.37 -6.24
CA GLN A 165 5.40 7.75 -5.75
C GLN A 165 4.06 8.40 -6.12
N GLY A 166 3.40 9.02 -5.14
CA GLY A 166 2.08 9.62 -5.31
C GLY A 166 0.90 8.65 -5.20
N VAL A 167 1.12 7.33 -5.16
CA VAL A 167 0.08 6.37 -4.80
C VAL A 167 -0.25 6.52 -3.32
N ALA A 168 -1.54 6.62 -2.98
CA ALA A 168 -1.98 6.72 -1.59
C ALA A 168 -1.48 5.51 -0.77
N PRO A 169 -0.73 5.72 0.33
CA PRO A 169 -0.17 4.63 1.12
C PRO A 169 -1.28 3.85 1.85
N VAL A 170 -1.07 2.55 2.03
CA VAL A 170 -2.00 1.66 2.75
C VAL A 170 -1.43 1.31 4.12
N PRO A 171 -2.03 1.72 5.25
CA PRO A 171 -1.52 1.41 6.60
C PRO A 171 -0.13 2.03 6.84
N GLY A 172 0.89 1.31 7.33
CA GLY A 172 0.99 -0.14 7.56
C GLY A 172 2.43 -0.62 7.32
N ASP A 173 2.79 -1.83 7.76
CA ASP A 173 4.11 -2.39 7.44
C ASP A 173 4.09 -3.06 6.06
N SER A 174 4.82 -2.46 5.11
CA SER A 174 5.19 -3.12 3.85
C SER A 174 6.29 -4.14 4.13
N ARG A 175 5.98 -5.41 3.89
CA ARG A 175 6.84 -6.57 4.16
C ARG A 175 7.09 -7.37 2.89
N LEU A 176 8.14 -8.18 2.94
CA LEU A 176 8.63 -8.98 1.83
C LEU A 176 8.85 -10.41 2.34
N VAL A 177 8.63 -11.39 1.47
CA VAL A 177 8.96 -12.78 1.68
C VAL A 177 9.61 -13.33 0.41
N ASP A 178 10.69 -14.08 0.59
CA ASP A 178 11.58 -14.58 -0.46
C ASP A 178 12.15 -15.97 -0.13
N ASP A 179 11.82 -16.51 1.04
CA ASP A 179 12.26 -17.79 1.57
C ASP A 179 11.24 -18.94 1.37
N LEU A 180 10.13 -18.68 0.66
CA LEU A 180 9.18 -19.73 0.27
C LEU A 180 9.75 -20.58 -0.89
N PRO A 181 9.86 -21.91 -0.76
CA PRO A 181 10.32 -22.78 -1.86
C PRO A 181 9.58 -22.55 -3.18
N ALA A 182 8.26 -22.34 -3.16
CA ALA A 182 7.46 -22.09 -4.36
C ALA A 182 7.83 -20.80 -5.10
N LEU A 183 8.41 -19.80 -4.43
CA LEU A 183 8.83 -18.57 -5.10
C LEU A 183 10.04 -18.78 -6.01
N ALA A 184 10.85 -19.82 -5.77
CA ALA A 184 12.02 -20.17 -6.59
C ALA A 184 12.90 -18.94 -6.93
N GLY A 185 13.31 -18.20 -5.88
CA GLY A 185 14.13 -16.99 -5.98
C GLY A 185 13.39 -15.69 -6.33
N LEU A 186 12.06 -15.72 -6.48
CA LEU A 186 11.24 -14.51 -6.56
C LEU A 186 10.94 -13.96 -5.16
N ARG A 187 10.58 -12.68 -5.13
CA ARG A 187 10.14 -11.99 -3.91
C ARG A 187 8.66 -11.61 -4.02
N MET A 188 7.90 -11.92 -2.99
CA MET A 188 6.49 -11.52 -2.82
C MET A 188 6.37 -10.42 -1.77
N HIS A 189 5.61 -9.38 -2.07
CA HIS A 189 5.24 -8.32 -1.12
C HIS A 189 3.94 -8.68 -0.39
N TYR A 190 3.83 -8.22 0.86
CA TYR A 190 2.57 -8.20 1.60
C TYR A 190 2.51 -7.02 2.56
N LEU A 191 1.30 -6.55 2.82
CA LEU A 191 1.02 -5.69 3.96
C LEU A 191 0.75 -6.57 5.19
N ASP A 192 1.31 -6.19 6.33
CA ASP A 192 1.03 -6.78 7.64
C ASP A 192 0.74 -5.66 8.63
N GLN A 193 -0.42 -5.70 9.27
CA GLN A 193 -1.00 -4.55 9.96
C GLN A 193 -1.75 -5.02 11.21
N GLY A 194 -1.61 -4.30 12.33
CA GLY A 194 -2.16 -4.73 13.63
C GLY A 194 -1.22 -5.68 14.38
N ALA A 195 -1.63 -6.09 15.58
CA ALA A 195 -0.81 -6.93 16.46
C ALA A 195 -0.83 -8.40 16.02
N ALA A 196 0.28 -9.12 16.22
CA ALA A 196 0.40 -10.52 15.77
C ALA A 196 -0.52 -11.49 16.54
N ASP A 197 -0.87 -11.13 17.78
CA ASP A 197 -1.72 -11.85 18.72
C ASP A 197 -3.20 -11.47 18.67
N ALA A 198 -3.57 -10.53 17.80
CA ALA A 198 -4.95 -10.04 17.60
C ALA A 198 -5.98 -11.17 17.43
N PRO A 199 -7.23 -11.00 17.93
CA PRO A 199 -8.19 -12.10 18.03
C PRO A 199 -8.60 -12.66 16.66
N LEU A 200 -8.59 -11.84 15.60
CA LEU A 200 -8.80 -12.26 14.22
C LEU A 200 -7.69 -11.75 13.29
N THR A 201 -7.35 -12.55 12.29
CA THR A 201 -6.50 -12.14 11.15
C THR A 201 -7.31 -12.12 9.87
N TRP A 202 -7.41 -10.97 9.21
CA TRP A 202 -8.10 -10.80 7.92
C TRP A 202 -7.08 -11.01 6.80
N LEU A 203 -7.16 -12.16 6.12
CA LEU A 203 -6.29 -12.50 4.99
C LEU A 203 -6.95 -12.03 3.69
N CYS A 204 -6.46 -10.94 3.13
CA CYS A 204 -7.11 -10.21 2.04
C CYS A 204 -6.44 -10.49 0.68
N LEU A 205 -7.04 -11.38 -0.11
CA LEU A 205 -6.51 -11.86 -1.40
C LEU A 205 -7.19 -11.13 -2.58
N HIS A 206 -6.41 -10.31 -3.28
CA HIS A 206 -6.88 -9.52 -4.44
C HIS A 206 -6.94 -10.36 -5.73
N GLY A 207 -7.52 -9.79 -6.80
CA GLY A 207 -7.55 -10.42 -8.13
C GLY A 207 -6.92 -9.59 -9.26
N ASN A 208 -7.30 -9.85 -10.50
CA ASN A 208 -6.71 -9.30 -11.72
C ASN A 208 -7.46 -8.02 -12.19
N PRO A 209 -6.81 -6.86 -12.45
CA PRO A 209 -5.38 -6.57 -12.46
C PRO A 209 -4.93 -5.78 -11.21
N THR A 210 -5.54 -6.07 -10.06
CA THR A 210 -5.38 -5.29 -8.83
C THR A 210 -4.18 -5.77 -8.00
N TRP A 211 -4.02 -5.19 -6.81
CA TRP A 211 -2.99 -5.53 -5.81
C TRP A 211 -3.48 -5.08 -4.42
N SER A 212 -2.67 -5.19 -3.37
CA SER A 212 -3.08 -4.93 -1.98
C SER A 212 -3.67 -3.53 -1.72
N HIS A 213 -3.42 -2.56 -2.63
CA HIS A 213 -4.07 -1.25 -2.68
C HIS A 213 -5.61 -1.30 -2.75
N LEU A 214 -6.18 -2.40 -3.28
CA LEU A 214 -7.62 -2.66 -3.28
C LEU A 214 -8.24 -2.60 -1.87
N TRP A 215 -7.48 -3.01 -0.85
CA TRP A 215 -7.96 -3.13 0.53
C TRP A 215 -7.92 -1.82 1.33
N ARG A 216 -7.44 -0.72 0.76
CA ARG A 216 -7.20 0.55 1.48
C ARG A 216 -8.43 1.16 2.16
N ARG A 217 -9.64 0.81 1.70
CA ARG A 217 -10.93 1.25 2.27
C ARG A 217 -11.54 0.25 3.26
N MET A 218 -11.02 -0.99 3.33
CA MET A 218 -11.48 -2.06 4.22
C MET A 218 -10.56 -2.26 5.42
N ALA A 219 -9.24 -2.30 5.18
CA ALA A 219 -8.24 -2.56 6.21
C ALA A 219 -8.32 -1.61 7.42
N PRO A 220 -8.53 -0.28 7.27
CA PRO A 220 -8.67 0.62 8.42
C PRO A 220 -9.82 0.24 9.36
N VAL A 221 -10.93 -0.28 8.81
CA VAL A 221 -12.11 -0.68 9.59
C VAL A 221 -11.80 -1.92 10.45
N PHE A 222 -11.11 -2.90 9.89
CA PHE A 222 -10.66 -4.08 10.65
C PHE A 222 -9.61 -3.73 11.71
N LEU A 223 -8.67 -2.83 11.40
CA LEU A 223 -7.65 -2.36 12.34
C LEU A 223 -8.26 -1.57 13.51
N GLN A 224 -9.28 -0.75 13.26
CA GLN A 224 -10.03 -0.03 14.31
C GLN A 224 -10.78 -0.98 15.26
N ALA A 225 -11.15 -2.18 14.80
CA ALA A 225 -11.69 -3.24 15.64
C ALA A 225 -10.62 -4.04 16.41
N GLY A 226 -9.34 -3.64 16.35
CA GLY A 226 -8.24 -4.33 17.02
C GLY A 226 -7.80 -5.63 16.34
N HIS A 227 -8.22 -5.87 15.10
CA HIS A 227 -7.85 -7.07 14.34
C HIS A 227 -6.54 -6.89 13.54
N ARG A 228 -5.91 -8.00 13.15
CA ARG A 228 -4.76 -8.01 12.23
C ARG A 228 -5.23 -8.08 10.79
N VAL A 229 -4.57 -7.38 9.87
CA VAL A 229 -4.82 -7.48 8.41
C VAL A 229 -3.53 -7.90 7.71
N VAL A 230 -3.62 -8.96 6.91
CA VAL A 230 -2.54 -9.47 6.06
C VAL A 230 -3.00 -9.47 4.61
N ALA A 231 -2.32 -8.73 3.74
CA ALA A 231 -2.70 -8.58 2.33
C ALA A 231 -1.49 -8.78 1.40
N PRO A 232 -1.27 -10.00 0.86
CA PRO A 232 -0.22 -10.26 -0.10
C PRO A 232 -0.54 -9.69 -1.49
N ASP A 233 0.50 -9.23 -2.18
CA ASP A 233 0.46 -9.00 -3.62
C ASP A 233 0.81 -10.31 -4.34
N LEU A 234 -0.09 -10.87 -5.14
CA LEU A 234 0.17 -12.07 -5.92
C LEU A 234 1.38 -11.86 -6.84
N VAL A 235 2.15 -12.93 -7.09
CA VAL A 235 3.33 -12.87 -7.97
C VAL A 235 2.89 -12.50 -9.39
N GLY A 236 3.48 -11.43 -9.93
CA GLY A 236 2.98 -10.74 -11.12
C GLY A 236 2.28 -9.40 -10.88
N PHE A 237 1.90 -9.07 -9.64
CA PHE A 237 1.10 -7.89 -9.29
C PHE A 237 1.82 -7.00 -8.25
N GLY A 238 1.26 -5.81 -7.97
CA GLY A 238 1.70 -4.92 -6.89
C GLY A 238 3.21 -4.67 -6.80
N LEU A 239 3.79 -4.82 -5.62
CA LEU A 239 5.24 -4.71 -5.36
C LEU A 239 5.99 -6.05 -5.45
N SER A 240 5.27 -7.16 -5.67
CA SER A 240 5.84 -8.49 -5.93
C SER A 240 6.58 -8.53 -7.27
N ASP A 241 7.55 -9.44 -7.36
CA ASP A 241 8.26 -9.70 -8.61
C ASP A 241 7.33 -10.30 -9.67
N LYS A 242 7.67 -10.09 -10.94
CA LYS A 242 6.79 -10.35 -12.09
C LYS A 242 7.52 -11.19 -13.14
N PRO A 243 7.20 -12.49 -13.28
CA PRO A 243 7.74 -13.31 -14.36
C PRO A 243 7.42 -12.71 -15.73
N LYS A 244 8.41 -12.63 -16.63
CA LYS A 244 8.29 -11.96 -17.95
C LYS A 244 7.34 -12.67 -18.92
N ARG A 245 7.03 -13.96 -18.67
CA ARG A 245 6.30 -14.84 -19.58
C ARG A 245 4.99 -15.30 -18.96
N GLU A 246 3.92 -15.28 -19.75
CA GLU A 246 2.59 -15.73 -19.35
C GLU A 246 2.58 -17.20 -18.89
N SER A 247 3.35 -18.07 -19.56
CA SER A 247 3.48 -19.50 -19.22
C SER A 247 4.18 -19.80 -17.88
N ALA A 248 4.78 -18.81 -17.23
CA ALA A 248 5.30 -18.97 -15.87
C ALA A 248 4.17 -18.98 -14.83
N HIS A 249 3.04 -18.35 -15.11
CA HIS A 249 1.88 -18.34 -14.23
C HIS A 249 1.05 -19.61 -14.46
N ARG A 250 0.74 -20.32 -13.37
CA ARG A 250 -0.14 -21.50 -13.37
C ARG A 250 -0.96 -21.52 -12.08
N PHE A 251 -2.17 -22.08 -12.12
CA PHE A 251 -3.08 -22.10 -10.97
C PHE A 251 -2.49 -22.83 -9.76
N ASP A 252 -1.90 -24.01 -9.98
CA ASP A 252 -1.21 -24.83 -8.97
C ASP A 252 -0.12 -24.04 -8.25
N TRP A 253 0.69 -23.32 -9.01
CA TRP A 253 1.83 -22.56 -8.50
C TRP A 253 1.42 -21.34 -7.66
N HIS A 254 0.43 -20.56 -8.11
CA HIS A 254 -0.09 -19.44 -7.31
C HIS A 254 -0.78 -19.92 -6.03
N ARG A 255 -1.45 -21.08 -6.08
CA ARG A 255 -2.03 -21.71 -4.89
C ARG A 255 -0.96 -22.17 -3.90
N ASP A 256 0.10 -22.83 -4.37
CA ASP A 256 1.21 -23.32 -3.54
C ASP A 256 1.94 -22.18 -2.82
N ILE A 257 2.22 -21.07 -3.52
CA ILE A 257 2.76 -19.84 -2.90
C ILE A 257 1.87 -19.36 -1.75
N LEU A 258 0.54 -19.33 -1.94
CA LEU A 258 -0.40 -18.88 -0.91
C LEU A 258 -0.49 -19.84 0.28
N LEU A 259 -0.43 -21.16 0.06
CA LEU A 259 -0.36 -22.15 1.13
C LEU A 259 0.92 -22.00 1.97
N GLN A 260 2.07 -21.93 1.29
CA GLN A 260 3.37 -21.73 1.94
C GLN A 260 3.43 -20.38 2.68
N PHE A 261 2.81 -19.33 2.14
CA PHE A 261 2.71 -18.02 2.81
C PHE A 261 1.87 -18.04 4.09
N VAL A 262 0.70 -18.71 4.07
CA VAL A 262 -0.16 -18.90 5.25
C VAL A 262 0.59 -19.66 6.36
N GLU A 263 1.32 -20.70 5.98
CA GLU A 263 2.12 -21.51 6.92
C GLU A 263 3.34 -20.72 7.45
N ARG A 264 4.06 -20.02 6.57
CA ARG A 264 5.28 -19.24 6.89
C ARG A 264 5.05 -18.09 7.89
N LEU A 265 3.84 -17.55 7.93
CA LEU A 265 3.43 -16.53 8.90
C LEU A 265 2.63 -17.11 10.09
N ASP A 266 2.45 -18.43 10.15
CA ASP A 266 1.59 -19.17 11.07
C ASP A 266 0.20 -18.53 11.26
N LEU A 267 -0.47 -18.17 10.15
CA LEU A 267 -1.76 -17.48 10.25
C LEU A 267 -2.83 -18.40 10.87
N ARG A 268 -3.53 -17.87 11.88
CA ARG A 268 -4.57 -18.57 12.66
C ARG A 268 -5.75 -17.62 12.89
N ARG A 269 -6.92 -18.19 13.20
CA ARG A 269 -8.18 -17.46 13.37
C ARG A 269 -8.45 -16.56 12.16
N VAL A 270 -8.24 -17.12 10.96
CA VAL A 270 -8.25 -16.38 9.70
C VAL A 270 -9.68 -16.12 9.26
N VAL A 271 -10.04 -14.85 9.08
CA VAL A 271 -11.14 -14.45 8.21
C VAL A 271 -10.57 -14.33 6.80
N LEU A 272 -10.94 -15.26 5.93
CA LEU A 272 -10.49 -15.27 4.54
C LEU A 272 -11.32 -14.23 3.77
N VAL A 273 -10.67 -13.16 3.29
CA VAL A 273 -11.30 -12.10 2.49
C VAL A 273 -10.84 -12.24 1.05
N VAL A 274 -11.77 -12.44 0.12
CA VAL A 274 -11.43 -12.78 -1.27
C VAL A 274 -12.22 -11.95 -2.29
N HIS A 275 -11.52 -11.51 -3.35
CA HIS A 275 -12.12 -10.84 -4.51
C HIS A 275 -11.55 -11.38 -5.82
N ASP A 276 -12.40 -11.54 -6.85
CA ASP A 276 -11.99 -11.94 -8.21
C ASP A 276 -11.08 -13.20 -8.16
N TRP A 277 -9.88 -13.17 -8.74
CA TRP A 277 -8.89 -14.26 -8.73
C TRP A 277 -8.40 -14.65 -7.34
N GLY A 278 -8.44 -13.73 -6.37
CA GLY A 278 -8.17 -14.03 -4.97
C GLY A 278 -9.20 -15.00 -4.39
N GLY A 279 -10.41 -15.06 -4.93
CA GLY A 279 -11.41 -16.08 -4.60
C GLY A 279 -11.19 -17.40 -5.35
N LEU A 280 -10.86 -17.34 -6.64
CA LEU A 280 -10.54 -18.55 -7.43
C LEU A 280 -9.42 -19.37 -6.78
N LEU A 281 -8.36 -18.69 -6.31
CA LEU A 281 -7.27 -19.31 -5.55
C LEU A 281 -7.65 -19.54 -4.09
N GLY A 282 -8.09 -18.48 -3.40
CA GLY A 282 -8.31 -18.43 -1.96
C GLY A 282 -9.33 -19.43 -1.44
N LEU A 283 -10.45 -19.62 -2.15
CA LEU A 283 -11.48 -20.59 -1.77
C LEU A 283 -10.99 -22.04 -1.81
N THR A 284 -9.81 -22.32 -2.41
CA THR A 284 -9.19 -23.65 -2.40
C THR A 284 -8.19 -23.86 -1.26
N LEU A 285 -7.86 -22.84 -0.47
CA LEU A 285 -6.85 -22.96 0.61
C LEU A 285 -7.38 -23.65 1.89
N PRO A 286 -8.60 -23.34 2.40
CA PRO A 286 -9.01 -23.82 3.72
C PRO A 286 -9.10 -25.34 3.89
N MET A 287 -9.27 -26.09 2.79
CA MET A 287 -9.35 -27.55 2.85
C MET A 287 -8.03 -28.25 3.19
N GLU A 288 -6.88 -27.58 3.07
CA GLU A 288 -5.56 -28.13 3.46
C GLU A 288 -5.33 -28.02 4.97
N ALA A 289 -5.77 -26.93 5.59
CA ALA A 289 -5.60 -26.66 7.01
C ALA A 289 -6.85 -26.01 7.64
N PRO A 290 -7.99 -26.71 7.74
CA PRO A 290 -9.27 -26.11 8.11
C PRO A 290 -9.24 -25.34 9.45
N GLY A 291 -8.51 -25.86 10.44
CA GLY A 291 -8.37 -25.25 11.77
C GLY A 291 -7.64 -23.90 11.80
N ARG A 292 -7.01 -23.45 10.69
CA ARG A 292 -6.48 -22.09 10.57
C ARG A 292 -7.57 -21.05 10.30
N TYR A 293 -8.70 -21.45 9.72
CA TYR A 293 -9.75 -20.57 9.21
C TYR A 293 -10.97 -20.53 10.12
N HIS A 294 -11.48 -19.31 10.35
CA HIS A 294 -12.62 -19.03 11.23
C HIS A 294 -13.87 -18.62 10.44
N ALA A 295 -13.70 -17.77 9.41
CA ALA A 295 -14.80 -17.24 8.62
C ALA A 295 -14.39 -16.91 7.18
N LEU A 296 -15.38 -16.69 6.30
CA LEU A 296 -15.21 -16.31 4.90
C LEU A 296 -15.97 -15.02 4.58
N LEU A 297 -15.28 -14.03 4.00
CA LEU A 297 -15.87 -12.88 3.31
C LEU A 297 -15.53 -12.95 1.83
N ALA A 298 -16.49 -13.32 0.98
CA ALA A 298 -16.27 -13.46 -0.46
C ALA A 298 -16.99 -12.36 -1.25
N MET A 299 -16.28 -11.76 -2.22
CA MET A 299 -16.74 -10.63 -3.01
C MET A 299 -16.51 -10.89 -4.50
N SER A 300 -17.53 -10.68 -5.35
CA SER A 300 -17.47 -10.79 -6.82
C SER A 300 -16.47 -11.86 -7.33
N THR A 301 -16.78 -13.13 -7.06
CA THR A 301 -15.91 -14.29 -7.35
C THR A 301 -16.73 -15.59 -7.39
N LEU A 302 -16.11 -16.72 -7.75
CA LEU A 302 -16.73 -18.05 -7.79
C LEU A 302 -15.69 -19.19 -7.63
N LEU A 303 -16.18 -20.42 -7.42
CA LEU A 303 -15.38 -21.63 -7.58
C LEU A 303 -15.38 -22.09 -9.04
N ALA A 304 -14.28 -21.87 -9.74
CA ALA A 304 -14.13 -22.21 -11.16
C ALA A 304 -13.86 -23.71 -11.34
N THR A 305 -14.94 -24.50 -11.34
CA THR A 305 -14.91 -25.97 -11.43
C THR A 305 -14.74 -26.49 -12.86
N GLY A 306 -15.03 -25.67 -13.87
CA GLY A 306 -15.10 -26.13 -15.27
C GLY A 306 -16.26 -27.08 -15.59
N ASP A 307 -17.18 -27.31 -14.64
CA ASP A 307 -18.37 -28.14 -14.84
C ASP A 307 -19.52 -27.36 -15.51
N GLU A 308 -19.50 -26.03 -15.39
CA GLU A 308 -20.51 -25.09 -15.88
C GLU A 308 -19.84 -24.01 -16.74
N PRO A 309 -20.54 -23.44 -17.75
CA PRO A 309 -20.05 -22.30 -18.50
C PRO A 309 -19.76 -21.08 -17.60
N LEU A 310 -18.69 -20.37 -17.90
CA LEU A 310 -18.37 -19.10 -17.24
C LEU A 310 -19.43 -18.03 -17.57
N PRO A 311 -19.68 -17.05 -16.67
CA PRO A 311 -20.49 -15.88 -17.00
C PRO A 311 -20.04 -15.21 -18.30
N SER A 312 -20.97 -14.76 -19.14
CA SER A 312 -20.65 -14.12 -20.43
C SER A 312 -19.71 -12.93 -20.27
N GLY A 313 -19.98 -12.03 -19.32
CA GLY A 313 -19.10 -10.88 -19.06
C GLY A 313 -17.72 -11.25 -18.53
N LEU A 314 -17.54 -12.45 -17.94
CA LEU A 314 -16.22 -12.98 -17.62
C LEU A 314 -15.52 -13.49 -18.89
N GLN A 315 -16.23 -14.10 -19.83
CA GLN A 315 -15.67 -14.46 -21.14
C GLN A 315 -15.22 -13.20 -21.90
N ASP A 316 -16.06 -12.16 -21.95
CA ASP A 316 -15.71 -10.85 -22.52
C ASP A 316 -14.49 -10.23 -21.82
N TRP A 317 -14.39 -10.34 -20.50
CA TRP A 317 -13.25 -9.86 -19.72
C TRP A 317 -11.96 -10.63 -20.03
N ARG A 318 -12.02 -11.96 -20.16
CA ARG A 318 -10.88 -12.79 -20.59
C ARG A 318 -10.39 -12.33 -21.96
N GLU A 319 -11.29 -12.11 -22.92
CA GLU A 319 -10.94 -11.60 -24.25
C GLU A 319 -10.30 -10.21 -24.20
N ARG A 320 -10.84 -9.28 -23.40
CA ARG A 320 -10.24 -7.95 -23.21
C ARG A 320 -8.82 -8.04 -22.66
N CYS A 321 -8.58 -8.90 -21.66
CA CYS A 321 -7.25 -9.13 -21.10
C CYS A 321 -6.28 -9.71 -22.14
N MET A 322 -6.73 -10.69 -22.95
CA MET A 322 -5.91 -11.26 -24.03
C MET A 322 -5.52 -10.23 -25.09
N ARG A 323 -6.43 -9.31 -25.45
CA ARG A 323 -6.20 -8.24 -26.44
C ARG A 323 -5.35 -7.08 -25.88
N SER A 324 -5.40 -6.80 -24.58
CA SER A 324 -4.68 -5.69 -23.95
C SER A 324 -4.39 -5.96 -22.48
N ALA A 325 -3.17 -5.65 -22.02
CA ALA A 325 -2.82 -5.58 -20.61
C ALA A 325 -2.50 -4.16 -20.11
N ASP A 326 -2.90 -3.14 -20.88
CA ASP A 326 -2.94 -1.75 -20.41
C ASP A 326 -4.06 -1.63 -19.36
N VAL A 327 -3.68 -1.55 -18.08
CA VAL A 327 -4.61 -1.48 -16.96
C VAL A 327 -5.54 -0.28 -17.05
N THR A 328 -5.06 0.85 -17.58
CA THR A 328 -5.90 2.05 -17.76
C THR A 328 -7.04 1.79 -18.75
N ARG A 329 -6.77 1.03 -19.83
CA ARG A 329 -7.81 0.62 -20.80
C ARG A 329 -8.70 -0.51 -20.30
N LEU A 330 -8.18 -1.40 -19.45
CA LEU A 330 -8.97 -2.47 -18.84
C LEU A 330 -9.96 -1.92 -17.81
N LEU A 331 -9.54 -0.97 -16.97
CA LEU A 331 -10.37 -0.37 -15.93
C LEU A 331 -11.21 0.82 -16.41
N ALA A 332 -10.99 1.33 -17.63
CA ALA A 332 -11.85 2.34 -18.25
C ALA A 332 -13.32 1.88 -18.28
N GLY A 333 -14.22 2.71 -17.74
CA GLY A 333 -15.65 2.40 -17.64
C GLY A 333 -16.04 1.44 -16.50
N THR A 334 -15.11 1.12 -15.59
CA THR A 334 -15.39 0.38 -14.34
C THR A 334 -15.51 1.33 -13.14
N ASP A 335 -15.90 0.80 -11.98
CA ASP A 335 -16.01 1.50 -10.70
C ASP A 335 -14.66 1.70 -9.95
N ALA A 336 -13.53 1.40 -10.59
CA ALA A 336 -12.20 1.57 -10.01
C ALA A 336 -11.85 3.04 -9.75
N ALA A 337 -11.74 3.43 -8.48
CA ALA A 337 -11.55 4.83 -8.08
C ALA A 337 -10.10 5.36 -8.23
N ASP A 338 -9.09 4.49 -8.30
CA ASP A 338 -7.67 4.88 -8.44
C ASP A 338 -6.95 4.07 -9.54
N ILE A 339 -7.35 4.32 -10.80
CA ILE A 339 -6.77 3.67 -11.98
C ILE A 339 -5.25 3.93 -12.07
N GLY A 340 -4.78 5.09 -11.60
CA GLY A 340 -3.35 5.42 -11.56
C GLY A 340 -2.55 4.47 -10.67
N ALA A 341 -3.02 4.23 -9.44
CA ALA A 341 -2.43 3.26 -8.53
C ALA A 341 -2.51 1.81 -9.05
N TYR A 342 -3.59 1.43 -9.74
CA TYR A 342 -3.68 0.11 -10.36
C TYR A 342 -2.74 -0.04 -11.58
N ALA A 343 -2.45 1.03 -12.33
CA ALA A 343 -1.49 1.01 -13.43
C ALA A 343 -0.03 1.13 -12.99
N ALA A 344 0.25 1.63 -11.78
CA ALA A 344 1.61 1.82 -11.25
C ALA A 344 2.53 0.57 -11.35
N PRO A 345 2.08 -0.66 -10.99
CA PRO A 345 2.90 -1.87 -11.08
C PRO A 345 3.40 -2.23 -12.50
N PHE A 346 2.79 -1.68 -13.55
CA PHE A 346 2.85 -2.18 -14.92
C PHE A 346 3.39 -1.12 -15.92
N PRO A 347 4.69 -0.74 -15.84
CA PRO A 347 5.28 0.25 -16.75
C PRO A 347 5.42 -0.24 -18.20
N ASP A 348 5.43 -1.55 -18.45
CA ASP A 348 5.59 -2.15 -19.77
C ASP A 348 4.86 -3.50 -19.92
N ARG A 349 4.88 -4.05 -21.15
CA ARG A 349 4.22 -5.32 -21.51
C ARG A 349 4.76 -6.54 -20.74
N GLY A 350 6.02 -6.51 -20.31
CA GLY A 350 6.68 -7.59 -19.59
C GLY A 350 6.24 -7.66 -18.13
N HIS A 351 6.09 -6.50 -17.47
CA HIS A 351 5.47 -6.41 -16.15
C HIS A 351 3.99 -6.85 -16.19
N ALA A 352 3.31 -6.62 -17.32
CA ALA A 352 1.90 -6.92 -17.51
C ALA A 352 1.59 -8.35 -18.02
N SER A 353 2.54 -9.29 -17.92
CA SER A 353 2.39 -10.71 -18.30
C SER A 353 1.26 -11.40 -17.51
N ALA A 354 1.24 -11.21 -16.19
CA ALA A 354 0.32 -11.84 -15.27
C ALA A 354 -1.15 -11.53 -15.60
N ILE A 355 -1.44 -10.32 -16.08
CA ILE A 355 -2.79 -9.88 -16.46
C ILE A 355 -3.37 -10.74 -17.58
N ARG A 356 -2.56 -11.02 -18.62
CA ARG A 356 -2.94 -11.91 -19.73
C ARG A 356 -3.06 -13.35 -19.27
N ALA A 357 -2.09 -13.84 -18.49
CA ALA A 357 -2.12 -15.21 -17.98
C ALA A 357 -3.36 -15.46 -17.09
N PHE A 358 -3.69 -14.55 -16.18
CA PHE A 358 -4.88 -14.66 -15.32
C PHE A 358 -6.18 -14.53 -16.13
N GLY A 359 -6.20 -13.80 -17.26
CA GLY A 359 -7.32 -13.89 -18.21
C GLY A 359 -7.43 -15.29 -18.84
N ALA A 360 -6.32 -15.84 -19.33
CA ALA A 360 -6.32 -17.15 -19.99
C ALA A 360 -6.61 -18.32 -19.04
N MET A 361 -6.10 -18.29 -17.80
CA MET A 361 -6.13 -19.41 -16.85
C MET A 361 -7.47 -19.69 -16.16
N VAL A 362 -8.52 -18.88 -16.35
CA VAL A 362 -9.80 -19.11 -15.65
C VAL A 362 -10.38 -20.47 -16.09
N PRO A 363 -10.57 -21.44 -15.18
CA PRO A 363 -11.08 -22.76 -15.54
C PRO A 363 -12.48 -22.70 -16.16
N SER A 364 -12.57 -23.12 -17.42
CA SER A 364 -13.78 -23.16 -18.26
C SER A 364 -14.14 -24.57 -18.72
N GLN A 365 -13.23 -25.53 -18.59
CA GLN A 365 -13.42 -26.94 -18.94
C GLN A 365 -13.00 -27.85 -17.77
N PRO A 366 -13.52 -29.09 -17.67
CA PRO A 366 -13.24 -29.96 -16.52
C PRO A 366 -11.76 -30.34 -16.35
N HIS A 367 -10.95 -30.22 -17.41
CA HIS A 367 -9.52 -30.54 -17.45
C HIS A 367 -8.61 -29.31 -17.35
N ASP A 368 -9.16 -28.09 -17.27
CA ASP A 368 -8.36 -26.87 -17.11
C ASP A 368 -7.61 -26.86 -15.77
N GLY A 369 -6.41 -26.26 -15.76
CA GLY A 369 -5.61 -26.11 -14.54
C GLY A 369 -6.36 -25.31 -13.48
N GLY A 370 -6.74 -25.96 -12.39
CA GLY A 370 -7.58 -25.38 -11.33
C GLY A 370 -8.98 -26.01 -11.21
N ALA A 371 -9.51 -26.63 -12.27
CA ALA A 371 -10.87 -27.20 -12.29
C ALA A 371 -11.07 -28.29 -11.22
N ALA A 372 -10.14 -29.26 -11.16
CA ALA A 372 -10.23 -30.39 -10.23
C ALA A 372 -10.12 -29.97 -8.75
N ILE A 373 -9.22 -29.04 -8.44
CA ILE A 373 -9.01 -28.54 -7.07
C ILE A 373 -10.19 -27.64 -6.62
N SER A 374 -10.80 -26.88 -7.54
CA SER A 374 -12.06 -26.17 -7.29
C SER A 374 -13.23 -27.12 -7.01
N ARG A 375 -13.31 -28.29 -7.67
CA ARG A 375 -14.31 -29.34 -7.34
C ARG A 375 -14.08 -29.99 -5.98
N GLN A 376 -12.83 -30.06 -5.50
CA GLN A 376 -12.53 -30.50 -4.14
C GLN A 376 -12.93 -29.41 -3.13
N ALA A 377 -12.61 -28.15 -3.40
CA ALA A 377 -13.03 -27.02 -2.60
C ALA A 377 -14.57 -26.93 -2.48
N ARG A 378 -15.32 -27.11 -3.58
CA ARG A 378 -16.80 -27.16 -3.55
C ARG A 378 -17.34 -28.22 -2.57
N ARG A 379 -16.68 -29.38 -2.45
CA ARG A 379 -17.03 -30.45 -1.50
C ARG A 379 -16.62 -30.13 -0.06
N PHE A 380 -15.57 -29.32 0.14
CA PHE A 380 -15.23 -28.79 1.46
C PHE A 380 -16.27 -27.75 1.93
N TRP A 381 -16.66 -26.80 1.07
CA TRP A 381 -17.57 -25.72 1.44
C TRP A 381 -19.01 -26.17 1.75
N SER A 382 -19.48 -27.28 1.17
CA SER A 382 -20.76 -27.91 1.56
C SER A 382 -20.71 -28.57 2.95
N GLY A 383 -19.50 -28.81 3.48
CA GLY A 383 -19.24 -29.28 4.84
C GLY A 383 -18.79 -28.19 5.82
N TRP A 384 -18.69 -26.93 5.39
CA TRP A 384 -18.16 -25.82 6.20
C TRP A 384 -18.96 -25.56 7.48
N GLN A 385 -18.27 -25.27 8.59
CA GLN A 385 -18.87 -25.01 9.91
C GLN A 385 -18.65 -23.58 10.42
N GLY A 386 -17.72 -22.82 9.84
CA GLY A 386 -17.52 -21.41 10.19
C GLY A 386 -18.59 -20.50 9.57
N ARG A 387 -18.51 -19.20 9.88
CA ARG A 387 -19.44 -18.20 9.33
C ARG A 387 -19.00 -17.75 7.93
N SER A 388 -19.96 -17.31 7.12
CA SER A 388 -19.73 -16.85 5.75
C SER A 388 -20.57 -15.62 5.44
N LEU A 389 -19.99 -14.64 4.74
CA LEU A 389 -20.67 -13.48 4.20
C LEU A 389 -20.28 -13.30 2.73
N LEU A 390 -21.27 -13.09 1.87
CA LEU A 390 -21.10 -12.77 0.46
C LEU A 390 -21.51 -11.32 0.20
N ALA A 391 -20.74 -10.60 -0.59
CA ALA A 391 -21.08 -9.25 -1.04
C ALA A 391 -20.73 -9.04 -2.52
N GLY A 392 -21.38 -8.08 -3.18
CA GLY A 392 -21.11 -7.79 -4.59
C GLY A 392 -21.71 -6.47 -5.06
N GLY A 393 -21.25 -5.99 -6.21
CA GLY A 393 -21.89 -4.87 -6.88
C GLY A 393 -23.11 -5.29 -7.67
N ALA A 394 -24.22 -4.56 -7.54
CA ALA A 394 -25.41 -4.77 -8.38
C ALA A 394 -25.15 -4.41 -9.86
N GLN A 395 -24.11 -3.62 -10.13
CA GLN A 395 -23.67 -3.21 -11.47
C GLN A 395 -22.49 -4.06 -11.99
N ASP A 396 -22.07 -5.11 -11.26
CA ASP A 396 -21.06 -6.06 -11.72
C ASP A 396 -21.57 -6.79 -12.96
N ARG A 397 -20.97 -6.49 -14.12
CA ARG A 397 -21.30 -7.14 -15.39
C ARG A 397 -20.38 -8.32 -15.72
N ILE A 398 -19.31 -8.55 -14.93
CA ILE A 398 -18.25 -9.51 -15.22
C ILE A 398 -18.54 -10.83 -14.50
N TRP A 399 -18.67 -10.82 -13.18
CA TRP A 399 -19.13 -11.99 -12.41
C TRP A 399 -20.65 -12.00 -12.30
N GLY A 400 -21.22 -10.82 -11.99
CA GLY A 400 -22.64 -10.61 -11.75
C GLY A 400 -23.21 -11.33 -10.51
N ALA A 401 -24.41 -10.90 -10.10
CA ALA A 401 -25.09 -11.47 -8.94
C ALA A 401 -25.30 -13.00 -9.05
N SER A 402 -25.44 -13.54 -10.28
CA SER A 402 -25.61 -14.98 -10.49
C SER A 402 -24.40 -15.81 -10.05
N ALA A 403 -23.17 -15.31 -10.21
CA ALA A 403 -21.97 -16.00 -9.73
C ALA A 403 -21.96 -16.08 -8.20
N LEU A 404 -22.32 -14.99 -7.51
CA LEU A 404 -22.42 -14.96 -6.05
C LEU A 404 -23.54 -15.86 -5.53
N HIS A 405 -24.70 -15.93 -6.19
CA HIS A 405 -25.75 -16.89 -5.82
C HIS A 405 -25.35 -18.35 -6.07
N ARG A 406 -24.60 -18.65 -7.15
CA ARG A 406 -24.04 -20.01 -7.35
C ARG A 406 -23.03 -20.36 -6.26
N LEU A 407 -22.17 -19.43 -5.85
CA LEU A 407 -21.23 -19.63 -4.75
C LEU A 407 -21.96 -19.78 -3.40
N GLN A 408 -22.99 -18.98 -3.14
CA GLN A 408 -23.86 -19.07 -1.95
C GLN A 408 -24.46 -20.46 -1.80
N ALA A 409 -25.02 -21.02 -2.88
CA ALA A 409 -25.62 -22.36 -2.88
C ALA A 409 -24.62 -23.50 -2.62
N GLN A 410 -23.31 -23.24 -2.76
CA GLN A 410 -22.24 -24.22 -2.53
C GLN A 410 -21.65 -24.16 -1.11
N ILE A 411 -21.92 -23.08 -0.35
CA ILE A 411 -21.37 -22.87 1.00
C ILE A 411 -22.45 -23.16 2.05
N ARG A 412 -22.21 -24.14 2.91
CA ARG A 412 -23.12 -24.49 4.00
C ARG A 412 -23.37 -23.29 4.91
N GLY A 413 -24.65 -23.04 5.21
CA GLY A 413 -25.09 -21.97 6.11
C GLY A 413 -24.89 -20.54 5.59
N CYS A 414 -24.53 -20.37 4.32
CA CYS A 414 -24.26 -19.03 3.79
C CYS A 414 -25.55 -18.20 3.61
N PRO A 415 -25.66 -17.01 4.23
CA PRO A 415 -26.80 -16.11 4.04
C PRO A 415 -26.83 -15.56 2.61
N PRO A 416 -27.98 -14.99 2.17
CA PRO A 416 -28.09 -14.32 0.87
C PRO A 416 -27.02 -13.24 0.67
N PRO A 417 -26.43 -13.09 -0.54
CA PRO A 417 -25.42 -12.07 -0.81
C PRO A 417 -25.91 -10.64 -0.59
N ARG A 418 -25.09 -9.80 0.05
CA ARG A 418 -25.32 -8.35 0.19
C ARG A 418 -24.91 -7.64 -1.11
N LEU A 419 -25.89 -7.27 -1.92
CA LEU A 419 -25.65 -6.50 -3.16
C LEU A 419 -25.69 -4.99 -2.89
N LEU A 420 -24.66 -4.27 -3.34
CA LEU A 420 -24.55 -2.82 -3.25
C LEU A 420 -25.07 -2.18 -4.56
N PRO A 421 -26.18 -1.42 -4.56
CA PRO A 421 -26.80 -0.86 -5.78
C PRO A 421 -25.86 0.01 -6.63
N GLN A 422 -24.92 0.71 -5.97
CA GLN A 422 -24.00 1.67 -6.57
C GLN A 422 -22.67 1.08 -7.06
N ALA A 423 -22.35 -0.17 -6.69
CA ALA A 423 -21.04 -0.77 -6.93
C ALA A 423 -21.04 -1.67 -8.17
N GLY A 424 -19.88 -1.78 -8.82
CA GLY A 424 -19.61 -2.65 -9.97
C GLY A 424 -18.73 -3.85 -9.59
N LEU A 425 -17.72 -4.15 -10.41
CA LEU A 425 -16.78 -5.24 -10.18
C LEU A 425 -15.93 -4.99 -8.94
N PHE A 426 -15.44 -3.76 -8.75
CA PHE A 426 -14.47 -3.43 -7.72
C PHE A 426 -15.15 -3.07 -6.41
N VAL A 427 -16.05 -3.94 -5.94
CA VAL A 427 -16.82 -3.74 -4.70
C VAL A 427 -15.98 -3.40 -3.45
N PRO A 428 -14.69 -3.78 -3.29
CA PRO A 428 -13.84 -3.27 -2.20
C PRO A 428 -13.56 -1.75 -2.25
N GLU A 429 -13.73 -1.08 -3.39
CA GLU A 429 -13.74 0.39 -3.48
C GLU A 429 -14.94 1.02 -2.74
N HIS A 430 -16.00 0.25 -2.52
CA HIS A 430 -17.12 0.59 -1.64
C HIS A 430 -17.02 -0.15 -0.29
N GLY A 431 -15.83 -0.66 0.03
CA GLY A 431 -15.64 -1.72 1.02
C GLY A 431 -15.77 -1.33 2.49
N ALA A 432 -15.84 -0.04 2.84
CA ALA A 432 -15.98 0.37 4.25
C ALA A 432 -17.28 -0.17 4.87
N ASP A 433 -18.40 -0.05 4.17
CA ASP A 433 -19.71 -0.58 4.60
C ASP A 433 -19.71 -2.12 4.67
N ILE A 434 -18.98 -2.77 3.77
CA ILE A 434 -18.83 -4.23 3.73
C ILE A 434 -17.98 -4.70 4.90
N ALA A 435 -16.87 -4.01 5.19
CA ALA A 435 -16.01 -4.31 6.33
C ALA A 435 -16.76 -4.13 7.66
N ALA A 436 -17.55 -3.07 7.81
CA ALA A 436 -18.40 -2.86 8.98
C ALA A 436 -19.50 -3.95 9.13
N ALA A 437 -20.16 -4.33 8.02
CA ALA A 437 -21.13 -5.42 8.01
C ALA A 437 -20.50 -6.78 8.33
N ALA A 438 -19.29 -7.04 7.82
CA ALA A 438 -18.53 -8.27 8.08
C ALA A 438 -18.05 -8.34 9.53
N LEU A 439 -17.58 -7.23 10.12
CA LEU A 439 -17.28 -7.16 11.55
C LEU A 439 -18.51 -7.51 12.38
N SER A 440 -19.62 -6.79 12.18
CA SER A 440 -20.87 -7.06 12.91
C SER A 440 -21.29 -8.53 12.78
N HIS A 441 -21.29 -9.07 11.57
CA HIS A 441 -21.69 -10.46 11.33
C HIS A 441 -20.72 -11.50 11.91
N PHE A 442 -19.41 -11.24 12.02
CA PHE A 442 -18.49 -12.20 12.64
C PHE A 442 -18.29 -11.99 14.15
N SER A 443 -18.66 -10.82 14.69
CA SER A 443 -18.52 -10.50 16.13
C SER A 443 -19.51 -11.25 17.04
N GLU A 444 -20.65 -11.67 16.51
CA GLU A 444 -21.64 -12.51 17.19
C GLU A 444 -21.06 -13.92 17.46
N GLY A 445 -20.39 -14.08 18.61
CA GLY A 445 -19.77 -15.34 19.03
C GLY A 445 -18.47 -15.23 19.85
N PHE A 446 -17.99 -14.02 20.18
CA PHE A 446 -16.79 -13.80 21.02
C PHE A 446 -17.07 -13.66 22.53
N SER A 447 -18.22 -14.16 23.00
CA SER A 447 -18.61 -14.18 24.43
C SER A 447 -18.17 -15.46 25.13
#